data_AF-W7BIT6-F1
#
_entry.id   AF-W7BIT6-F1
#
_cell.length_a   1.000
_cell.length_b   1.000
_cell.length_c   1.000
_cell.angle_alpha   90.00
_cell.angle_beta   90.00
_cell.angle_gamma   90.00
#
_symmetry.space_group_name_H-M   'P 1'
#
loop_
_entity.id
_entity.type
_entity.pdbx_description
1 polymer ?
#
loop_
_entity_poly.entity_id
_entity_poly.type
_entity_poly.pdbx_seq_one_letter_code
_entity_poly.pdbx_strand_id
1 'polypeptide(L)'
;MKKVILAIFIGILTFMGAKQVFAEELETADKWHIYTNEKTLHIDLNNQPDPYDLRRAIGALYDQDKLNTIEKVKLQGSFSRDNENETTVGVFYRLLWSDTLEEVAFTNSNFVPSRFFAEAKNLQKYSDDGSVTDFHIRSFQQAPLQSIDSRNLKRMAVGAINNVQIAHLKLESLEEFYNSGDLSFAGNTAIQSIDFPALKTGARLIDKVPNLEAVNLPKLENVGTFMGGDEYKIKRVTLPAIKNIGTLGSTSMYSAKLMVEIPHDATIDYTSSNKIAFSKTQKTHYKYKAGEFIKITAFDQALFGRFYNGYPDTGEDRRFRVQWKKDGEWISPEGNQIFQYTRGKASDSGTYQAFITQFDEVVSEFEAPIIQLDVEEEPQGNSPFQT
;
A
#
# COMPACT_ATOMS: atom_id res chain seq x y z
N MET A 1 -45.66 -36.38 -14.54
CA MET A 1 -45.69 -35.20 -15.43
C MET A 1 -46.49 -34.09 -14.75
N LYS A 2 -45.81 -33.21 -13.99
CA LYS A 2 -46.44 -32.05 -13.36
C LYS A 2 -46.29 -30.87 -14.32
N LYS A 3 -47.41 -30.31 -14.75
CA LYS A 3 -47.47 -29.06 -15.53
C LYS A 3 -47.02 -27.91 -14.64
N VAL A 4 -45.91 -27.26 -14.99
CA VAL A 4 -45.54 -25.95 -14.44
C VAL A 4 -46.35 -24.92 -15.23
N ILE A 5 -47.17 -24.16 -14.50
CA ILE A 5 -47.94 -23.05 -15.04
C ILE A 5 -46.97 -21.88 -15.19
N LEU A 6 -46.68 -21.53 -16.44
CA LEU A 6 -46.01 -20.29 -16.81
C LEU A 6 -47.00 -19.15 -16.57
N ALA A 7 -46.86 -18.43 -15.46
CA ALA A 7 -47.65 -17.24 -15.18
C ALA A 7 -47.03 -16.05 -15.92
N ILE A 8 -47.46 -15.82 -17.16
CA ILE A 8 -47.21 -14.57 -17.87
C ILE A 8 -48.13 -13.51 -17.25
N PHE A 9 -47.56 -12.59 -16.49
CA PHE A 9 -48.28 -11.40 -15.99
C PHE A 9 -48.46 -10.42 -17.16
N ILE A 10 -49.56 -10.55 -17.91
CA ILE A 10 -49.97 -9.57 -18.93
C ILE A 10 -50.71 -8.43 -18.22
N GLY A 11 -49.98 -7.39 -17.83
CA GLY A 11 -50.56 -6.11 -17.44
C GLY A 11 -50.94 -5.31 -18.68
N ILE A 12 -52.22 -5.33 -19.05
CA ILE A 12 -52.80 -4.41 -20.04
C ILE A 12 -52.99 -3.05 -19.36
N LEU A 13 -52.12 -2.08 -19.66
CA LEU A 13 -52.45 -0.67 -19.47
C LEU A 13 -51.82 0.18 -20.58
N THR A 14 -52.67 0.61 -21.51
CA THR A 14 -52.37 1.56 -22.58
C THR A 14 -52.18 2.94 -21.97
N PHE A 15 -50.94 3.44 -21.89
CA PHE A 15 -50.67 4.86 -21.68
C PHE A 15 -49.63 5.35 -22.69
N MET A 16 -50.03 6.35 -23.47
CA MET A 16 -49.26 6.95 -24.55
C MET A 16 -47.92 7.51 -24.04
N GLY A 17 -46.81 7.07 -24.65
CA GLY A 17 -45.54 7.81 -24.66
C GLY A 17 -44.40 7.30 -23.76
N ALA A 18 -44.66 6.42 -22.79
CA ALA A 18 -43.59 5.76 -22.03
C ALA A 18 -43.25 4.43 -22.72
N LYS A 19 -42.02 4.32 -23.26
CA LYS A 19 -41.50 3.03 -23.73
C LYS A 19 -41.44 2.13 -22.49
N GLN A 20 -42.42 1.22 -22.34
CA GLN A 20 -42.46 0.28 -21.24
C GLN A 20 -41.26 -0.65 -21.41
N VAL A 21 -40.24 -0.43 -20.59
CA VAL A 21 -39.03 -1.24 -20.65
C VAL A 21 -39.30 -2.50 -19.84
N PHE A 22 -39.61 -3.59 -20.53
CA PHE A 22 -39.86 -4.87 -19.90
C PHE A 22 -38.53 -5.47 -19.45
N ALA A 23 -38.47 -5.89 -18.19
CA ALA A 23 -37.36 -6.70 -17.71
C ALA A 23 -37.48 -8.10 -18.33
N GLU A 24 -36.39 -8.60 -18.90
CA GLU A 24 -36.27 -9.97 -19.37
C GLU A 24 -35.69 -10.83 -18.24
N GLU A 25 -36.47 -11.81 -17.79
CA GLU A 25 -36.04 -12.77 -16.77
C GLU A 25 -35.06 -13.78 -17.38
N LEU A 26 -33.85 -13.87 -16.83
CA LEU A 26 -32.80 -14.74 -17.35
C LEU A 26 -32.68 -16.04 -16.54
N GLU A 27 -32.77 -15.93 -15.22
CA GLU A 27 -32.72 -17.06 -14.29
C GLU A 27 -33.35 -16.73 -12.93
N THR A 28 -34.19 -17.62 -12.43
CA THR A 28 -34.74 -17.55 -11.07
C THR A 28 -34.46 -18.84 -10.31
N ALA A 29 -33.83 -18.71 -9.15
CA ALA A 29 -33.51 -19.79 -8.23
C ALA A 29 -33.82 -19.38 -6.78
N ASP A 30 -33.88 -20.33 -5.86
CA ASP A 30 -34.14 -20.05 -4.43
C ASP A 30 -33.11 -19.08 -3.80
N LYS A 31 -31.94 -18.96 -4.44
CA LYS A 31 -30.79 -18.17 -3.96
C LYS A 31 -30.57 -16.85 -4.71
N TRP A 32 -31.18 -16.67 -5.88
CA TRP A 32 -31.02 -15.43 -6.66
C TRP A 32 -32.12 -15.25 -7.70
N HIS A 33 -32.32 -14.02 -8.09
CA HIS A 33 -33.11 -13.64 -9.25
C HIS A 33 -32.24 -12.78 -10.18
N ILE A 34 -32.05 -13.26 -11.41
CA ILE A 34 -31.22 -12.63 -12.43
C ILE A 34 -32.11 -12.22 -13.59
N TYR A 35 -32.13 -10.94 -13.89
CA TYR A 35 -32.91 -10.37 -14.98
C TYR A 35 -32.14 -9.23 -15.64
N THR A 36 -32.51 -8.88 -16.87
CA THR A 36 -31.93 -7.74 -17.58
C THR A 36 -32.99 -6.71 -17.91
N ASN A 37 -32.59 -5.44 -17.89
CA ASN A 37 -33.36 -4.34 -18.42
C ASN A 37 -32.42 -3.51 -19.30
N GLU A 38 -32.70 -3.48 -20.62
CA GLU A 38 -31.82 -2.91 -21.64
C GLU A 38 -30.43 -3.53 -21.62
N LYS A 39 -29.44 -2.78 -21.15
CA LYS A 39 -28.04 -3.20 -21.06
C LYS A 39 -27.57 -3.34 -19.60
N THR A 40 -28.52 -3.41 -18.66
CA THR A 40 -28.24 -3.59 -17.24
C THR A 40 -28.65 -4.98 -16.79
N LEU A 41 -27.68 -5.78 -16.33
CA LEU A 41 -27.93 -7.02 -15.62
C LEU A 41 -28.22 -6.71 -14.14
N HIS A 42 -29.35 -7.17 -13.66
CA HIS A 42 -29.76 -7.09 -12.26
C HIS A 42 -29.62 -8.46 -11.61
N ILE A 43 -29.01 -8.49 -10.43
CA ILE A 43 -28.78 -9.70 -9.65
C ILE A 43 -29.25 -9.44 -8.22
N ASP A 44 -30.40 -10.00 -7.87
CA ASP A 44 -30.93 -9.95 -6.51
C ASP A 44 -30.55 -11.23 -5.77
N LEU A 45 -29.76 -11.13 -4.71
CA LEU A 45 -29.32 -12.25 -3.90
C LEU A 45 -30.34 -12.55 -2.79
N ASN A 46 -30.69 -13.83 -2.66
CA ASN A 46 -31.57 -14.34 -1.62
C ASN A 46 -30.86 -15.43 -0.82
N ASN A 47 -31.14 -15.51 0.49
CA ASN A 47 -30.61 -16.58 1.34
C ASN A 47 -29.08 -16.70 1.35
N GLN A 48 -28.37 -15.58 1.15
CA GLN A 48 -26.91 -15.50 1.20
C GLN A 48 -26.21 -16.58 0.35
N PRO A 49 -26.28 -16.51 -0.99
CA PRO A 49 -25.67 -17.53 -1.84
C PRO A 49 -24.16 -17.65 -1.61
N ASP A 50 -23.61 -18.81 -1.92
CA ASP A 50 -22.17 -18.95 -2.11
C ASP A 50 -21.78 -18.19 -3.41
N PRO A 51 -20.79 -17.29 -3.38
CA PRO A 51 -20.36 -16.57 -4.58
C PRO A 51 -19.92 -17.46 -5.75
N TYR A 52 -19.39 -18.65 -5.45
CA TYR A 52 -19.00 -19.63 -6.45
C TYR A 52 -20.22 -20.16 -7.23
N ASP A 53 -21.31 -20.48 -6.53
CA ASP A 53 -22.56 -20.94 -7.14
C ASP A 53 -23.12 -19.86 -8.09
N LEU A 54 -23.18 -18.61 -7.64
CA LEU A 54 -23.68 -17.50 -8.46
C LEU A 54 -22.83 -17.28 -9.71
N ARG A 55 -21.50 -17.30 -9.58
CA ARG A 55 -20.60 -17.17 -10.72
C ARG A 55 -20.80 -18.29 -11.75
N ARG A 56 -21.08 -19.52 -11.31
CA ARG A 56 -21.40 -20.61 -12.25
C ARG A 56 -22.71 -20.36 -13.00
N ALA A 57 -23.72 -19.82 -12.33
CA ALA A 57 -24.98 -19.43 -12.97
C ALA A 57 -24.74 -18.33 -14.01
N ILE A 58 -24.03 -17.26 -13.65
CA ILE A 58 -23.68 -16.17 -14.58
C ILE A 58 -22.83 -16.69 -15.76
N GLY A 59 -21.87 -17.57 -15.50
CA GLY A 59 -21.08 -18.20 -16.56
C GLY A 59 -21.93 -19.00 -17.55
N ALA A 60 -22.94 -19.73 -17.06
CA ALA A 60 -23.88 -20.43 -17.94
C ALA A 60 -24.74 -19.48 -18.78
N LEU A 61 -25.06 -18.29 -18.27
CA LEU A 61 -25.73 -17.23 -19.04
C LEU A 61 -24.80 -16.62 -20.11
N TYR A 62 -23.52 -16.44 -19.79
CA TYR A 62 -22.50 -16.01 -20.75
C TYR A 62 -22.35 -17.02 -21.90
N ASP A 63 -22.23 -18.32 -21.58
CA ASP A 63 -22.12 -19.40 -22.57
C ASP A 63 -23.36 -19.52 -23.49
N GLN A 64 -24.48 -18.92 -23.08
CA GLN A 64 -25.72 -18.82 -23.85
C GLN A 64 -25.85 -17.50 -24.63
N ASP A 65 -24.77 -16.70 -24.71
CA ASP A 65 -24.73 -15.37 -25.35
C ASP A 65 -25.70 -14.33 -24.74
N LYS A 66 -26.26 -14.59 -23.54
CA LYS A 66 -27.24 -13.72 -22.90
C LYS A 66 -26.65 -12.44 -22.30
N LEU A 67 -25.32 -12.37 -22.17
CA LEU A 67 -24.64 -11.26 -21.50
C LEU A 67 -23.89 -10.32 -22.46
N ASN A 68 -23.86 -10.61 -23.77
CA ASN A 68 -22.97 -9.94 -24.74
C ASN A 68 -23.21 -8.43 -24.90
N THR A 69 -24.41 -7.94 -24.56
CA THR A 69 -24.80 -6.52 -24.65
C THR A 69 -24.81 -5.80 -23.31
N ILE A 70 -24.47 -6.48 -22.22
CA ILE A 70 -24.55 -5.93 -20.87
C ILE A 70 -23.41 -4.94 -20.66
N GLU A 71 -23.77 -3.68 -20.40
CA GLU A 71 -22.85 -2.59 -20.07
C GLU A 71 -22.76 -2.34 -18.57
N LYS A 72 -23.77 -2.77 -17.80
CA LYS A 72 -23.86 -2.51 -16.37
C LYS A 72 -24.34 -3.72 -15.58
N VAL A 73 -23.75 -3.97 -14.41
CA VAL A 73 -24.26 -4.94 -13.43
C VAL A 73 -24.69 -4.19 -12.17
N LYS A 74 -25.89 -4.51 -11.67
CA LYS A 74 -26.38 -4.11 -10.35
C LYS A 74 -26.60 -5.34 -9.51
N LEU A 75 -25.86 -5.45 -8.41
CA LEU A 75 -25.96 -6.57 -7.48
C LEU A 75 -26.52 -6.10 -6.15
N GLN A 76 -27.61 -6.72 -5.70
CA GLN A 76 -28.27 -6.40 -4.45
C GLN A 76 -28.30 -7.59 -3.50
N GLY A 77 -27.98 -7.35 -2.23
CA GLY A 77 -28.01 -8.37 -1.19
C GLY A 77 -26.63 -8.91 -0.84
N SER A 78 -26.58 -9.76 0.17
CA SER A 78 -25.33 -10.23 0.76
C SER A 78 -25.01 -11.66 0.36
N PHE A 79 -23.72 -11.98 0.29
CA PHE A 79 -23.24 -13.35 0.10
C PHE A 79 -23.09 -14.09 1.44
N SER A 80 -22.99 -15.42 1.38
CA SER A 80 -22.45 -16.21 2.49
C SER A 80 -20.92 -16.08 2.53
N ARG A 81 -20.20 -17.10 3.01
CA ARG A 81 -18.74 -17.07 3.07
C ARG A 81 -18.14 -17.23 1.68
N ASP A 82 -17.13 -16.42 1.36
CA ASP A 82 -16.31 -16.67 0.18
C ASP A 82 -15.34 -17.83 0.45
N ASN A 83 -15.62 -18.98 -0.16
CA ASN A 83 -14.89 -20.22 0.05
C ASN A 83 -13.79 -20.45 -1.01
N GLU A 84 -13.50 -19.47 -1.88
CA GLU A 84 -12.43 -19.61 -2.86
C GLU A 84 -11.04 -19.53 -2.23
N ASN A 85 -10.40 -20.68 -2.03
CA ASN A 85 -9.00 -20.74 -1.63
C ASN A 85 -8.07 -20.56 -2.85
N GLU A 86 -6.94 -19.87 -2.62
CA GLU A 86 -5.83 -19.73 -3.58
C GLU A 86 -5.33 -21.07 -4.13
N THR A 87 -5.43 -22.15 -3.34
CA THR A 87 -4.89 -23.48 -3.64
C THR A 87 -5.73 -24.29 -4.62
N THR A 88 -6.86 -23.77 -5.09
CA THR A 88 -7.62 -24.39 -6.20
C THR A 88 -6.95 -24.06 -7.55
N VAL A 89 -5.62 -24.23 -7.60
CA VAL A 89 -4.69 -23.82 -8.68
C VAL A 89 -4.95 -24.54 -10.02
N GLY A 90 -5.86 -25.52 -10.05
CA GLY A 90 -6.09 -26.37 -11.22
C GLY A 90 -7.22 -25.93 -12.15
N VAL A 91 -8.12 -25.04 -11.71
CA VAL A 91 -9.29 -24.69 -12.52
C VAL A 91 -9.53 -23.19 -12.47
N PHE A 92 -8.88 -22.48 -13.38
CA PHE A 92 -9.21 -21.10 -13.70
C PHE A 92 -10.61 -21.07 -14.33
N TYR A 93 -11.67 -21.19 -13.53
CA TYR A 93 -13.00 -20.81 -13.96
C TYR A 93 -13.02 -19.28 -14.07
N ARG A 94 -12.45 -18.79 -15.18
CA ARG A 94 -12.55 -17.39 -15.57
C ARG A 94 -14.02 -17.14 -15.83
N LEU A 95 -14.65 -16.30 -15.01
CA LEU A 95 -15.92 -15.72 -15.39
C LEU A 95 -15.59 -14.70 -16.49
N LEU A 96 -15.91 -15.06 -17.73
CA LEU A 96 -15.78 -14.13 -18.83
C LEU A 96 -17.00 -13.21 -18.76
N TRP A 97 -16.77 -11.96 -18.40
CA TRP A 97 -17.77 -10.92 -18.61
C TRP A 97 -17.77 -10.51 -20.08
N SER A 98 -18.88 -9.90 -20.52
CA SER A 98 -18.91 -9.30 -21.85
C SER A 98 -17.81 -8.26 -22.00
N ASP A 99 -17.25 -8.15 -23.20
CA ASP A 99 -16.39 -7.02 -23.56
C ASP A 99 -17.20 -5.70 -23.61
N THR A 100 -18.49 -5.69 -23.29
CA THR A 100 -19.30 -4.47 -23.17
C THR A 100 -19.47 -3.99 -21.73
N LEU A 101 -19.13 -4.80 -20.72
CA LEU A 101 -19.31 -4.42 -19.31
C LEU A 101 -18.39 -3.26 -18.92
N GLU A 102 -18.98 -2.14 -18.53
CA GLU A 102 -18.29 -0.89 -18.18
C GLU A 102 -18.47 -0.48 -16.71
N GLU A 103 -19.58 -0.87 -16.07
CA GLU A 103 -19.94 -0.44 -14.72
C GLU A 103 -20.52 -1.57 -13.86
N VAL A 104 -20.11 -1.60 -12.59
CA VAL A 104 -20.71 -2.47 -11.58
C VAL A 104 -21.12 -1.65 -10.36
N ALA A 105 -22.28 -1.96 -9.79
CA ALA A 105 -22.80 -1.32 -8.59
C ALA A 105 -23.32 -2.36 -7.60
N PHE A 106 -22.97 -2.19 -6.32
CA PHE A 106 -23.42 -3.04 -5.22
C PHE A 106 -24.37 -2.27 -4.30
N THR A 107 -25.38 -2.96 -3.76
CA THR A 107 -26.33 -2.38 -2.79
C THR A 107 -26.66 -3.42 -1.73
N ASN A 108 -26.62 -3.04 -0.46
CA ASN A 108 -26.84 -3.97 0.65
C ASN A 108 -26.01 -5.28 0.57
N SER A 109 -24.74 -5.17 0.14
CA SER A 109 -23.81 -6.28 0.01
C SER A 109 -22.69 -6.18 1.05
N ASN A 110 -22.21 -7.32 1.51
CA ASN A 110 -21.16 -7.41 2.51
C ASN A 110 -19.74 -7.30 1.93
N PHE A 111 -19.50 -7.84 0.74
CA PHE A 111 -18.18 -7.85 0.11
C PHE A 111 -18.25 -8.01 -1.41
N VAL A 112 -17.13 -7.73 -2.10
CA VAL A 112 -16.94 -8.15 -3.50
C VAL A 112 -16.21 -9.49 -3.53
N PRO A 113 -16.82 -10.55 -4.08
CA PRO A 113 -16.23 -11.88 -4.03
C PRO A 113 -14.94 -12.04 -4.84
N SER A 114 -14.21 -13.08 -4.50
CA SER A 114 -12.97 -13.47 -5.17
C SER A 114 -13.19 -13.70 -6.66
N ARG A 115 -12.33 -13.11 -7.49
CA ARG A 115 -12.31 -13.22 -8.96
C ARG A 115 -13.63 -12.89 -9.66
N PHE A 116 -14.58 -12.22 -8.98
CA PHE A 116 -15.93 -12.06 -9.51
C PHE A 116 -15.95 -11.20 -10.78
N PHE A 117 -15.09 -10.18 -10.89
CA PHE A 117 -14.91 -9.36 -12.09
C PHE A 117 -13.45 -9.39 -12.59
N ALA A 118 -12.74 -10.49 -12.34
CA ALA A 118 -11.41 -10.68 -12.89
C ALA A 118 -11.48 -10.69 -14.43
N GLU A 119 -10.53 -10.01 -15.07
CA GLU A 119 -10.38 -9.90 -16.53
C GLU A 119 -11.59 -9.27 -17.25
N ALA A 120 -12.46 -8.54 -16.54
CA ALA A 120 -13.49 -7.70 -17.16
C ALA A 120 -12.82 -6.52 -17.89
N LYS A 121 -12.43 -6.73 -19.14
CA LYS A 121 -11.47 -5.89 -19.89
C LYS A 121 -11.90 -4.45 -20.09
N ASN A 122 -13.19 -4.18 -20.07
CA ASN A 122 -13.74 -2.84 -20.28
C ASN A 122 -14.42 -2.27 -19.03
N LEU A 123 -14.30 -2.96 -17.88
CA LEU A 123 -14.88 -2.51 -16.63
C LEU A 123 -14.10 -1.30 -16.09
N GLN A 124 -14.76 -0.14 -16.11
CA GLN A 124 -14.17 1.15 -15.75
C GLN A 124 -14.66 1.66 -14.40
N LYS A 125 -15.86 1.29 -13.95
CA LYS A 125 -16.47 1.90 -12.77
C LYS A 125 -16.96 0.86 -11.77
N TYR A 126 -16.54 1.02 -10.53
CA TYR A 126 -17.09 0.34 -9.36
C TYR A 126 -17.77 1.34 -8.43
N SER A 127 -18.93 0.97 -7.88
CA SER A 127 -19.59 1.71 -6.80
C SER A 127 -20.34 0.80 -5.82
N ASP A 128 -20.51 1.26 -4.58
CA ASP A 128 -21.46 0.68 -3.62
C ASP A 128 -22.14 1.74 -2.74
N ASP A 129 -23.23 1.36 -2.06
CA ASP A 129 -24.00 2.23 -1.16
C ASP A 129 -23.37 2.43 0.24
N GLY A 130 -22.12 2.02 0.43
CA GLY A 130 -21.42 1.95 1.70
C GLY A 130 -21.66 0.66 2.48
N SER A 131 -22.37 -0.32 1.92
CA SER A 131 -22.53 -1.63 2.57
C SER A 131 -21.28 -2.50 2.44
N VAL A 132 -20.50 -2.32 1.37
CA VAL A 132 -19.34 -3.16 1.11
C VAL A 132 -18.18 -2.76 2.01
N THR A 133 -17.67 -3.73 2.77
CA THR A 133 -16.53 -3.53 3.68
C THR A 133 -15.26 -4.21 3.23
N ASP A 134 -15.35 -5.08 2.22
CA ASP A 134 -14.29 -6.01 1.86
C ASP A 134 -14.22 -6.24 0.35
N PHE A 135 -13.02 -6.14 -0.21
CA PHE A 135 -12.70 -6.68 -1.54
C PHE A 135 -11.87 -7.94 -1.37
N HIS A 136 -12.34 -9.05 -1.95
CA HIS A 136 -11.65 -10.33 -1.85
C HIS A 136 -10.65 -10.55 -2.98
N ILE A 137 -9.94 -11.67 -2.93
CA ILE A 137 -8.76 -11.91 -3.77
C ILE A 137 -9.11 -11.83 -5.25
N ARG A 138 -8.33 -11.00 -5.98
CA ARG A 138 -8.47 -10.83 -7.43
C ARG A 138 -9.87 -10.43 -7.89
N SER A 139 -10.69 -9.83 -7.03
CA SER A 139 -12.09 -9.45 -7.34
C SER A 139 -12.21 -8.62 -8.62
N PHE A 140 -11.21 -7.77 -8.91
CA PHE A 140 -11.09 -6.91 -10.09
C PHE A 140 -9.71 -7.05 -10.76
N GLN A 141 -9.08 -8.22 -10.64
CA GLN A 141 -7.78 -8.46 -11.29
C GLN A 141 -7.88 -8.16 -12.79
N GLN A 142 -6.94 -7.41 -13.34
CA GLN A 142 -6.88 -6.99 -14.75
C GLN A 142 -8.03 -6.07 -15.25
N ALA A 143 -8.99 -5.68 -14.40
CA ALA A 143 -10.01 -4.70 -14.78
C ALA A 143 -9.44 -3.27 -14.79
N PRO A 144 -9.63 -2.48 -15.87
CA PRO A 144 -9.07 -1.14 -16.00
C PRO A 144 -9.92 -0.07 -15.29
N LEU A 145 -10.22 -0.29 -14.01
CA LEU A 145 -11.04 0.61 -13.21
C LEU A 145 -10.47 2.04 -13.22
N GLN A 146 -11.28 3.00 -13.63
CA GLN A 146 -11.01 4.43 -13.60
C GLN A 146 -11.64 5.11 -12.37
N SER A 147 -12.63 4.47 -11.73
CA SER A 147 -13.23 4.95 -10.48
C SER A 147 -13.63 3.81 -9.55
N ILE A 148 -13.34 3.99 -8.26
CA ILE A 148 -13.79 3.13 -7.16
C ILE A 148 -14.49 4.02 -6.15
N ASP A 149 -15.81 3.89 -6.03
CA ASP A 149 -16.60 4.56 -4.98
C ASP A 149 -17.00 3.54 -3.91
N SER A 150 -16.25 3.52 -2.80
CA SER A 150 -16.48 2.61 -1.69
C SER A 150 -16.12 3.26 -0.35
N ARG A 151 -17.06 4.05 0.19
CA ARG A 151 -16.83 4.88 1.38
C ARG A 151 -16.52 4.11 2.66
N ASN A 152 -16.94 2.84 2.74
CA ASN A 152 -16.78 2.00 3.94
C ASN A 152 -15.89 0.78 3.71
N LEU A 153 -15.12 0.75 2.62
CA LEU A 153 -14.15 -0.31 2.37
C LEU A 153 -13.08 -0.33 3.45
N LYS A 154 -13.06 -1.38 4.29
CA LYS A 154 -12.13 -1.53 5.41
C LYS A 154 -10.96 -2.44 5.08
N ARG A 155 -11.20 -3.47 4.27
CA ARG A 155 -10.20 -4.51 4.00
C ARG A 155 -10.14 -4.82 2.51
N MET A 156 -8.92 -5.05 2.02
CA MET A 156 -8.69 -5.43 0.64
C MET A 156 -7.71 -6.59 0.59
N ALA A 157 -8.09 -7.68 -0.07
CA ALA A 157 -7.17 -8.77 -0.31
C ALA A 157 -6.04 -8.28 -1.24
N VAL A 158 -4.83 -8.77 -1.00
CA VAL A 158 -3.69 -8.56 -1.90
C VAL A 158 -4.05 -9.07 -3.31
N GLY A 159 -3.87 -8.20 -4.31
CA GLY A 159 -4.20 -8.49 -5.71
C GLY A 159 -5.68 -8.33 -6.09
N ALA A 160 -6.55 -7.85 -5.19
CA ALA A 160 -7.97 -7.58 -5.48
C ALA A 160 -8.14 -6.65 -6.68
N ILE A 161 -7.38 -5.56 -6.70
CA ILE A 161 -7.18 -4.67 -7.84
C ILE A 161 -5.71 -4.82 -8.26
N ASN A 162 -5.36 -4.79 -9.55
CA ASN A 162 -3.96 -4.77 -9.99
C ASN A 162 -3.68 -4.11 -11.36
N ASN A 163 -4.71 -3.65 -12.09
CA ASN A 163 -4.58 -2.96 -13.39
C ASN A 163 -5.45 -1.69 -13.46
N VAL A 164 -5.62 -0.98 -12.35
CA VAL A 164 -6.45 0.23 -12.31
C VAL A 164 -5.87 1.36 -13.18
N GLN A 165 -6.74 2.18 -13.75
CA GLN A 165 -6.43 3.39 -14.53
C GLN A 165 -6.71 4.65 -13.70
N ILE A 166 -6.36 4.61 -12.40
CA ILE A 166 -6.58 5.70 -11.44
C ILE A 166 -5.24 6.36 -11.15
N ALA A 167 -5.09 7.64 -11.49
CA ALA A 167 -3.87 8.39 -11.23
C ALA A 167 -3.66 8.68 -9.74
N HIS A 168 -4.72 9.07 -9.04
CA HIS A 168 -4.69 9.42 -7.61
C HIS A 168 -5.57 8.43 -6.86
N LEU A 169 -4.98 7.31 -6.44
CA LEU A 169 -5.73 6.27 -5.75
C LEU A 169 -5.91 6.63 -4.28
N LYS A 170 -7.17 6.87 -3.90
CA LYS A 170 -7.55 7.25 -2.55
C LYS A 170 -8.64 6.34 -2.02
N LEU A 171 -8.41 5.75 -0.85
CA LEU A 171 -9.37 4.89 -0.14
C LEU A 171 -9.38 5.28 1.34
N GLU A 172 -10.31 6.17 1.70
CA GLU A 172 -10.37 6.85 3.01
C GLU A 172 -10.46 5.88 4.20
N SER A 173 -11.26 4.83 4.04
CA SER A 173 -11.61 3.90 5.13
C SER A 173 -10.78 2.61 5.13
N LEU A 174 -9.85 2.44 4.19
CA LEU A 174 -9.08 1.20 4.05
C LEU A 174 -8.11 1.05 5.23
N GLU A 175 -8.33 0.04 6.07
CA GLU A 175 -7.55 -0.24 7.29
C GLU A 175 -6.48 -1.31 7.09
N GLU A 176 -6.70 -2.27 6.20
CA GLU A 176 -5.82 -3.44 6.07
C GLU A 176 -5.78 -4.02 4.64
N PHE A 177 -4.57 -4.39 4.21
CA PHE A 177 -4.38 -5.39 3.17
C PHE A 177 -4.11 -6.77 3.77
N TYR A 178 -4.95 -7.76 3.43
CA TYR A 178 -4.86 -9.12 3.98
C TYR A 178 -4.55 -10.17 2.90
N ASN A 179 -4.25 -11.41 3.35
CA ASN A 179 -3.69 -12.52 2.58
C ASN A 179 -2.24 -12.30 2.09
N SER A 180 -1.59 -13.40 1.73
CA SER A 180 -0.25 -13.43 1.13
C SER A 180 -0.37 -13.71 -0.37
N GLY A 181 0.09 -12.82 -1.25
CA GLY A 181 -0.06 -13.05 -2.70
C GLY A 181 0.54 -11.97 -3.60
N ASP A 182 0.09 -11.96 -4.85
CA ASP A 182 0.50 -10.98 -5.88
C ASP A 182 0.07 -9.57 -5.50
N LEU A 183 1.00 -8.61 -5.58
CA LEU A 183 0.77 -7.22 -5.18
C LEU A 183 -0.42 -6.57 -5.88
N SER A 184 -1.19 -5.81 -5.11
CA SER A 184 -2.34 -5.05 -5.60
C SER A 184 -1.99 -3.96 -6.62
N PHE A 185 -0.71 -3.63 -6.83
CA PHE A 185 -0.33 -2.59 -7.80
C PHE A 185 0.87 -2.96 -8.68
N ALA A 186 1.29 -4.22 -8.70
CA ALA A 186 2.45 -4.64 -9.49
C ALA A 186 2.30 -4.28 -10.98
N GLY A 187 3.22 -3.43 -11.47
CA GLY A 187 3.27 -3.03 -12.88
C GLY A 187 2.28 -1.92 -13.24
N ASN A 188 1.58 -1.32 -12.27
CA ASN A 188 0.60 -0.29 -12.56
C ASN A 188 1.28 1.01 -13.01
N THR A 189 1.04 1.41 -14.26
CA THR A 189 1.63 2.61 -14.85
C THR A 189 0.75 3.86 -14.71
N ALA A 190 -0.51 3.72 -14.31
CA ALA A 190 -1.43 4.85 -14.16
C ALA A 190 -1.25 5.58 -12.82
N ILE A 191 -0.99 4.84 -11.74
CA ILE A 191 -0.90 5.40 -10.39
C ILE A 191 0.29 6.35 -10.25
N GLN A 192 -0.03 7.58 -9.85
CA GLN A 192 0.91 8.66 -9.52
C GLN A 192 0.91 8.98 -8.02
N SER A 193 -0.22 8.81 -7.33
CA SER A 193 -0.27 8.95 -5.87
C SER A 193 -1.16 7.92 -5.20
N ILE A 194 -0.76 7.55 -3.99
CA ILE A 194 -1.53 6.67 -3.09
C ILE A 194 -1.84 7.44 -1.80
N ASP A 195 -3.11 7.45 -1.40
CA ASP A 195 -3.59 8.08 -0.16
C ASP A 195 -4.53 7.14 0.60
N PHE A 196 -4.01 6.48 1.64
CA PHE A 196 -4.77 5.56 2.51
C PHE A 196 -4.64 6.02 3.98
N PRO A 197 -5.43 7.02 4.40
CA PRO A 197 -5.26 7.67 5.71
C PRO A 197 -5.65 6.79 6.91
N ALA A 198 -6.43 5.74 6.68
CA ALA A 198 -6.83 4.78 7.72
C ALA A 198 -5.96 3.51 7.79
N LEU A 199 -5.03 3.31 6.83
CA LEU A 199 -4.31 2.05 6.70
C LEU A 199 -3.38 1.81 7.89
N LYS A 200 -3.54 0.66 8.56
CA LYS A 200 -2.76 0.25 9.73
C LYS A 200 -1.77 -0.86 9.41
N THR A 201 -2.15 -1.80 8.55
CA THR A 201 -1.34 -2.98 8.23
C THR A 201 -1.34 -3.31 6.73
N GLY A 202 -0.25 -3.91 6.25
CA GLY A 202 -0.23 -4.50 4.91
C GLY A 202 0.88 -5.52 4.69
N ALA A 203 0.57 -6.62 4.02
CA ALA A 203 1.57 -7.64 3.70
C ALA A 203 2.61 -7.14 2.67
N ARG A 204 2.13 -6.57 1.57
CA ARG A 204 2.95 -6.04 0.48
C ARG A 204 2.26 -4.85 -0.16
N LEU A 205 2.77 -3.63 0.06
CA LEU A 205 2.01 -2.41 -0.28
C LEU A 205 2.24 -1.92 -1.70
N ILE A 206 3.49 -1.65 -2.07
CA ILE A 206 3.81 -1.00 -3.34
C ILE A 206 4.86 -1.87 -4.06
N ASP A 207 4.65 -2.16 -5.35
CA ASP A 207 5.65 -2.85 -6.17
C ASP A 207 5.49 -2.41 -7.62
N LYS A 208 6.61 -2.14 -8.30
CA LYS A 208 6.65 -1.80 -9.74
C LYS A 208 5.57 -0.79 -10.15
N VAL A 209 5.47 0.33 -9.42
CA VAL A 209 4.58 1.45 -9.77
C VAL A 209 5.46 2.59 -10.29
N PRO A 210 5.89 2.56 -11.56
CA PRO A 210 7.00 3.40 -12.03
C PRO A 210 6.71 4.90 -11.99
N ASN A 211 5.43 5.27 -12.12
CA ASN A 211 5.00 6.67 -12.12
C ASN A 211 4.61 7.19 -10.73
N LEU A 212 4.81 6.42 -9.67
CA LEU A 212 4.46 6.83 -8.31
C LEU A 212 5.33 8.00 -7.86
N GLU A 213 4.69 9.11 -7.50
CA GLU A 213 5.29 10.38 -7.09
C GLU A 213 4.99 10.73 -5.63
N ALA A 214 3.84 10.29 -5.08
CA ALA A 214 3.44 10.58 -3.70
C ALA A 214 2.76 9.39 -3.00
N VAL A 215 3.03 9.24 -1.69
CA VAL A 215 2.43 8.23 -0.82
C VAL A 215 2.06 8.87 0.52
N ASN A 216 0.80 8.74 0.93
CA ASN A 216 0.29 9.22 2.22
C ASN A 216 -0.31 8.06 3.04
N LEU A 217 0.42 7.64 4.08
CA LEU A 217 0.08 6.49 4.94
C LEU A 217 0.31 6.83 6.43
N PRO A 218 -0.39 7.83 6.98
CA PRO A 218 -0.09 8.42 8.29
C PRO A 218 -0.32 7.48 9.48
N LYS A 219 -1.15 6.44 9.32
CA LYS A 219 -1.51 5.48 10.38
C LYS A 219 -0.88 4.10 10.19
N LEU A 220 -0.02 3.91 9.19
CA LEU A 220 0.57 2.61 8.90
C LEU A 220 1.51 2.21 10.04
N GLU A 221 1.20 1.12 10.72
CA GLU A 221 1.97 0.62 11.86
C GLU A 221 2.86 -0.58 11.50
N ASN A 222 2.36 -1.48 10.65
CA ASN A 222 3.07 -2.71 10.32
C ASN A 222 3.01 -3.00 8.82
N VAL A 223 4.16 -3.27 8.22
CA VAL A 223 4.21 -3.68 6.81
C VAL A 223 5.19 -4.83 6.61
N GLY A 224 4.75 -5.89 5.93
CA GLY A 224 5.62 -7.02 5.58
C GLY A 224 6.67 -6.59 4.56
N THR A 225 6.27 -5.97 3.46
CA THR A 225 7.18 -5.37 2.48
C THR A 225 6.61 -4.04 2.01
N PHE A 226 7.38 -2.97 2.20
CA PHE A 226 6.89 -1.62 1.91
C PHE A 226 6.89 -1.32 0.41
N MET A 227 8.05 -1.47 -0.24
CA MET A 227 8.22 -1.25 -1.68
C MET A 227 9.07 -2.35 -2.33
N GLY A 228 8.54 -3.11 -3.28
CA GLY A 228 9.30 -4.01 -4.17
C GLY A 228 9.71 -3.33 -5.48
N GLY A 229 10.55 -3.92 -6.32
CA GLY A 229 10.80 -3.46 -7.69
C GLY A 229 11.70 -2.24 -7.85
N ASP A 230 11.93 -1.91 -9.13
CA ASP A 230 12.85 -0.88 -9.61
C ASP A 230 12.08 0.32 -10.21
N GLU A 231 12.71 1.50 -10.19
CA GLU A 231 12.33 2.71 -10.94
C GLU A 231 11.07 3.45 -10.48
N TYR A 232 11.09 3.95 -9.24
CA TYR A 232 10.07 4.90 -8.76
C TYR A 232 10.46 6.35 -9.04
N LYS A 233 9.48 7.21 -9.39
CA LYS A 233 9.69 8.67 -9.36
C LYS A 233 9.72 9.25 -7.95
N ILE A 234 9.09 8.57 -6.99
CA ILE A 234 9.02 9.02 -5.60
C ILE A 234 10.41 9.00 -4.95
N LYS A 235 10.79 10.14 -4.38
CA LYS A 235 12.11 10.35 -3.76
C LYS A 235 12.08 10.30 -2.25
N ARG A 236 10.91 10.59 -1.64
CA ARG A 236 10.74 10.67 -0.19
C ARG A 236 9.36 10.17 0.22
N VAL A 237 9.33 9.40 1.29
CA VAL A 237 8.10 9.04 2.02
C VAL A 237 8.31 9.26 3.50
N THR A 238 7.29 9.73 4.20
CA THR A 238 7.26 9.79 5.67
C THR A 238 6.19 8.83 6.19
N LEU A 239 6.57 7.94 7.11
CA LEU A 239 5.70 6.96 7.74
C LEU A 239 5.66 7.20 9.26
N PRO A 240 4.89 8.19 9.75
CA PRO A 240 5.04 8.70 11.12
C PRO A 240 4.58 7.73 12.22
N ALA A 241 3.77 6.71 11.89
CA ALA A 241 3.25 5.73 12.84
C ALA A 241 3.87 4.34 12.71
N ILE A 242 4.86 4.14 11.82
CA ILE A 242 5.39 2.80 11.53
C ILE A 242 6.17 2.26 12.73
N LYS A 243 5.88 1.01 13.07
CA LYS A 243 6.53 0.24 14.14
C LYS A 243 7.38 -0.89 13.57
N ASN A 244 6.88 -1.60 12.56
CA ASN A 244 7.57 -2.76 11.99
C ASN A 244 7.55 -2.74 10.45
N ILE A 245 8.72 -2.92 9.84
CA ILE A 245 8.90 -3.12 8.40
C ILE A 245 9.66 -4.44 8.19
N GLY A 246 9.01 -5.47 7.66
CA GLY A 246 9.69 -6.73 7.34
C GLY A 246 10.74 -6.55 6.25
N THR A 247 10.40 -5.85 5.16
CA THR A 247 11.31 -5.61 4.04
C THR A 247 11.12 -4.22 3.45
N LEU A 248 12.19 -3.44 3.48
CA LEU A 248 12.31 -2.17 2.80
C LEU A 248 13.04 -2.38 1.46
N GLY A 249 12.34 -2.86 0.43
CA GLY A 249 12.98 -3.11 -0.88
C GLY A 249 13.24 -4.55 -1.25
N SER A 250 12.93 -4.89 -2.51
CA SER A 250 13.42 -6.07 -3.23
C SER A 250 13.36 -5.67 -4.71
N THR A 251 14.37 -5.08 -5.35
CA THR A 251 15.53 -5.76 -5.97
C THR A 251 16.48 -4.72 -6.63
N SER A 252 17.50 -5.23 -7.35
CA SER A 252 18.54 -4.63 -8.22
C SER A 252 19.31 -3.38 -7.73
N MET A 253 20.64 -3.44 -7.85
CA MET A 253 21.57 -2.41 -7.34
C MET A 253 21.52 -1.07 -8.10
N TYR A 254 20.56 -0.87 -9.01
CA TYR A 254 20.60 0.22 -10.00
C TYR A 254 19.35 1.13 -10.07
N SER A 255 18.36 0.95 -9.19
CA SER A 255 17.10 1.69 -9.27
C SER A 255 16.97 2.90 -8.32
N ALA A 256 16.03 3.78 -8.66
CA ALA A 256 15.83 5.13 -8.12
C ALA A 256 15.94 5.29 -6.59
N LYS A 257 16.59 6.39 -6.19
CA LYS A 257 16.91 6.78 -4.81
C LYS A 257 15.62 7.13 -4.05
N LEU A 258 15.25 6.30 -3.07
CA LEU A 258 14.11 6.53 -2.19
C LEU A 258 14.58 6.70 -0.75
N MET A 259 14.17 7.81 -0.14
CA MET A 259 14.29 8.06 1.29
C MET A 259 12.99 7.72 2.01
N VAL A 260 13.09 7.02 3.14
CA VAL A 260 11.93 6.73 4.00
C VAL A 260 12.20 7.26 5.41
N GLU A 261 11.42 8.24 5.84
CA GLU A 261 11.45 8.81 7.20
C GLU A 261 10.51 7.99 8.10
N ILE A 262 11.05 7.47 9.20
CA ILE A 262 10.36 6.59 10.15
C ILE A 262 10.61 7.03 11.61
N PRO A 263 9.83 6.55 12.61
CA PRO A 263 10.13 6.73 14.03
C PRO A 263 11.42 6.04 14.46
N HIS A 264 12.02 6.50 15.57
CA HIS A 264 13.26 5.92 16.14
C HIS A 264 13.16 4.52 16.69
N ASP A 265 11.98 4.16 17.13
CA ASP A 265 11.60 2.89 17.71
C ASP A 265 11.05 1.91 16.67
N ALA A 266 11.04 2.30 15.38
CA ALA A 266 10.63 1.43 14.30
C ALA A 266 11.71 0.37 14.01
N THR A 267 11.26 -0.89 13.86
CA THR A 267 12.12 -2.03 13.53
C THR A 267 12.06 -2.33 12.04
N ILE A 268 13.21 -2.62 11.43
CA ILE A 268 13.32 -3.08 10.04
C ILE A 268 14.03 -4.44 9.99
N ASP A 269 13.35 -5.47 9.52
CA ASP A 269 13.93 -6.82 9.47
C ASP A 269 14.91 -7.00 8.30
N TYR A 270 14.69 -6.33 7.16
CA TYR A 270 15.55 -6.39 5.97
C TYR A 270 15.51 -5.11 5.12
N THR A 271 16.67 -4.66 4.65
CA THR A 271 16.83 -3.51 3.73
C THR A 271 17.62 -3.93 2.50
N SER A 272 17.20 -3.58 1.29
CA SER A 272 18.08 -3.67 0.11
C SER A 272 19.06 -2.49 0.05
N SER A 273 20.20 -2.64 -0.64
CA SER A 273 21.33 -1.69 -0.63
C SER A 273 21.04 -0.27 -1.15
N ASN A 274 19.82 -0.01 -1.66
CA ASN A 274 19.48 1.21 -2.41
C ASN A 274 18.38 2.06 -1.77
N LYS A 275 17.89 1.67 -0.58
CA LYS A 275 16.86 2.41 0.16
C LYS A 275 17.42 2.81 1.51
N ILE A 276 17.19 4.05 1.91
CA ILE A 276 17.67 4.54 3.20
C ILE A 276 16.48 4.87 4.09
N ALA A 277 16.39 4.17 5.22
CA ALA A 277 15.47 4.49 6.30
C ALA A 277 16.19 5.33 7.35
N PHE A 278 15.56 6.41 7.77
CA PHE A 278 16.08 7.28 8.82
C PHE A 278 15.06 7.50 9.91
N SER A 279 15.53 7.44 11.14
CA SER A 279 14.79 7.86 12.30
C SER A 279 14.90 9.37 12.49
N LYS A 280 13.77 10.04 12.69
CA LYS A 280 13.77 11.38 13.27
C LYS A 280 13.93 11.27 14.79
N THR A 281 15.15 11.14 15.29
CA THR A 281 15.39 11.32 16.73
C THR A 281 15.25 12.79 17.10
N GLN A 282 14.41 13.06 18.10
CA GLN A 282 14.26 14.34 18.79
C GLN A 282 15.62 14.91 19.22
N LYS A 283 15.71 16.24 19.42
CA LYS A 283 16.86 16.88 20.09
C LYS A 283 17.24 16.08 21.34
N THR A 284 18.37 15.40 21.31
CA THR A 284 18.93 14.72 22.47
C THR A 284 19.96 15.65 23.10
N HIS A 285 19.65 16.25 24.24
CA HIS A 285 20.66 16.89 25.09
C HIS A 285 21.47 15.80 25.78
N TYR A 286 22.80 15.84 25.65
CA TYR A 286 23.72 14.91 26.31
C TYR A 286 24.59 15.70 27.28
N LYS A 287 24.57 15.37 28.57
CA LYS A 287 25.55 15.89 29.54
C LYS A 287 26.73 14.95 29.62
N TYR A 288 27.95 15.49 29.65
CA TYR A 288 29.18 14.70 29.76
C TYR A 288 30.18 15.37 30.71
N LYS A 289 31.08 14.58 31.29
CA LYS A 289 32.17 15.11 32.11
C LYS A 289 33.40 15.35 31.26
N ALA A 290 34.11 16.44 31.53
CA ALA A 290 35.38 16.71 30.87
C ALA A 290 36.34 15.53 31.08
N GLY A 291 36.91 15.00 30.00
CA GLY A 291 37.77 13.81 30.05
C GLY A 291 37.11 12.50 29.60
N GLU A 292 35.78 12.45 29.45
CA GLU A 292 35.07 11.27 28.95
C GLU A 292 35.17 11.11 27.42
N PHE A 293 34.99 9.88 26.95
CA PHE A 293 34.92 9.56 25.52
C PHE A 293 33.54 9.93 24.99
N ILE A 294 33.50 10.75 23.94
CA ILE A 294 32.24 11.11 23.27
C ILE A 294 32.22 10.41 21.92
N LYS A 295 31.20 9.58 21.71
CA LYS A 295 30.93 8.92 20.42
C LYS A 295 29.58 9.37 19.90
N ILE A 296 29.60 10.13 18.80
CA ILE A 296 28.40 10.55 18.08
C ILE A 296 28.29 9.70 16.82
N THR A 297 27.20 8.95 16.72
CA THR A 297 26.88 8.12 15.55
C THR A 297 25.70 8.74 14.81
N ALA A 298 25.83 8.91 13.48
CA ALA A 298 24.72 9.40 12.65
C ALA A 298 23.54 8.42 12.59
N PHE A 299 23.83 7.12 12.81
CA PHE A 299 22.87 6.02 12.75
C PHE A 299 23.11 5.05 13.89
N ASP A 300 22.07 4.32 14.29
CA ASP A 300 22.22 3.10 15.08
C ASP A 300 23.16 2.12 14.35
N GLN A 301 24.10 1.51 15.09
CA GLN A 301 25.01 0.49 14.56
C GLN A 301 24.25 -0.69 13.93
N ALA A 302 23.05 -1.02 14.43
CA ALA A 302 22.22 -2.10 13.90
C ALA A 302 21.60 -1.77 12.53
N LEU A 303 21.21 -0.51 12.31
CA LEU A 303 20.73 -0.02 11.01
C LEU A 303 21.88 0.09 10.00
N PHE A 304 23.07 0.49 10.47
CA PHE A 304 24.21 0.73 9.58
C PHE A 304 24.95 -0.51 9.11
N GLY A 305 25.10 -1.55 9.95
CA GLY A 305 25.71 -2.81 9.54
C GLY A 305 25.05 -3.46 8.32
N ARG A 306 23.78 -3.10 8.05
CA ARG A 306 23.00 -3.57 6.90
C ARG A 306 23.16 -2.69 5.65
N PHE A 307 23.49 -1.40 5.77
CA PHE A 307 23.88 -0.54 4.63
C PHE A 307 25.26 -0.91 4.07
N TYR A 308 26.11 -1.55 4.88
CA TYR A 308 27.51 -1.81 4.56
C TYR A 308 27.76 -3.16 3.84
N ASN A 309 26.86 -4.14 3.94
CA ASN A 309 27.05 -5.48 3.35
C ASN A 309 26.69 -5.54 1.84
N GLY A 310 27.15 -4.57 1.06
CA GLY A 310 27.41 -4.81 -0.37
C GLY A 310 28.74 -5.55 -0.50
N TYR A 311 28.80 -6.58 -1.36
CA TYR A 311 29.99 -7.41 -1.57
C TYR A 311 31.30 -6.60 -1.57
N PRO A 312 32.28 -6.91 -0.70
CA PRO A 312 33.49 -6.12 -0.51
C PRO A 312 34.48 -6.14 -1.69
N ASP A 313 34.15 -6.81 -2.80
CA ASP A 313 35.15 -7.31 -3.76
C ASP A 313 35.23 -6.54 -5.09
N THR A 314 34.43 -5.49 -5.32
CA THR A 314 34.47 -4.76 -6.61
C THR A 314 35.31 -3.49 -6.61
N GLY A 315 35.88 -3.06 -5.48
CA GLY A 315 36.75 -1.87 -5.43
C GLY A 315 36.09 -0.54 -5.83
N GLU A 316 34.83 -0.55 -6.25
CA GLU A 316 34.07 0.61 -6.68
C GLU A 316 33.00 1.01 -5.66
N ASP A 317 33.27 2.20 -5.13
CA ASP A 317 32.35 3.19 -4.60
C ASP A 317 31.67 2.96 -3.24
N ARG A 318 32.16 3.72 -2.26
CA ARG A 318 31.47 4.03 -1.02
C ARG A 318 30.30 4.97 -1.35
N ARG A 319 29.21 4.37 -1.82
CA ARG A 319 28.01 5.05 -2.35
C ARG A 319 27.34 6.03 -1.40
N PHE A 320 27.68 6.05 -0.11
CA PHE A 320 27.22 7.07 0.83
C PHE A 320 28.40 7.56 1.68
N ARG A 321 28.58 8.88 1.72
CA ARG A 321 29.53 9.60 2.57
C ARG A 321 28.74 10.32 3.65
N VAL A 322 29.24 10.29 4.89
CA VAL A 322 28.72 11.11 5.97
C VAL A 322 29.72 12.24 6.20
N GLN A 323 29.21 13.46 6.25
CA GLN A 323 29.95 14.67 6.61
C GLN A 323 29.25 15.32 7.80
N TRP A 324 30.00 15.90 8.72
CA TRP A 324 29.43 16.50 9.93
C TRP A 324 29.62 18.01 9.93
N LYS A 325 28.58 18.75 10.34
CA LYS A 325 28.71 20.13 10.78
C LYS A 325 28.58 20.24 12.29
N LYS A 326 29.30 21.20 12.86
CA LYS A 326 29.13 21.69 14.22
C LYS A 326 28.84 23.18 14.14
N ASP A 327 27.72 23.60 14.73
CA ASP A 327 27.30 25.01 14.76
C ASP A 327 27.31 25.68 13.36
N GLY A 328 27.01 24.89 12.32
CA GLY A 328 27.00 25.33 10.92
C GLY A 328 28.32 25.18 10.17
N GLU A 329 29.43 24.82 10.82
CA GLU A 329 30.75 24.64 10.20
C GLU A 329 31.12 23.17 10.02
N TRP A 330 31.76 22.80 8.91
CA TRP A 330 32.17 21.43 8.64
C TRP A 330 33.33 20.98 9.57
N ILE A 331 33.18 19.84 10.24
CA ILE A 331 34.11 19.36 11.27
C ILE A 331 34.75 17.99 11.02
N SER A 332 34.32 17.25 10.00
CA SER A 332 34.89 15.94 9.66
C SER A 332 35.42 15.92 8.23
N PRO A 333 36.62 15.38 7.97
CA PRO A 333 36.99 14.97 6.61
C PRO A 333 36.01 13.92 6.11
N GLU A 334 35.80 13.88 4.79
CA GLU A 334 34.80 13.03 4.14
C GLU A 334 34.94 11.55 4.52
N GLY A 335 33.80 10.89 4.79
CA GLY A 335 33.74 9.44 4.91
C GLY A 335 33.74 8.87 6.33
N ASN A 336 33.78 9.71 7.37
CA ASN A 336 33.71 9.25 8.76
C ASN A 336 32.25 9.16 9.24
N GLN A 337 31.72 7.93 9.18
CA GLN A 337 30.39 7.52 9.65
C GLN A 337 30.18 7.74 11.16
N ILE A 338 31.28 7.81 11.90
CA ILE A 338 31.29 8.03 13.34
C ILE A 338 32.17 9.24 13.59
N PHE A 339 31.61 10.22 14.30
CA PHE A 339 32.38 11.33 14.82
C PHE A 339 32.73 11.02 16.28
N GLN A 340 34.02 10.87 16.57
CA GLN A 340 34.50 10.44 17.89
C GLN A 340 35.51 11.44 18.44
N TYR A 341 35.33 11.82 19.71
CA TYR A 341 36.36 12.50 20.48
C TYR A 341 36.94 11.55 21.52
N THR A 342 38.27 11.37 21.47
CA THR A 342 39.03 10.52 22.39
C THR A 342 39.08 11.09 23.82
N ARG A 343 38.83 12.40 23.99
CA ARG A 343 38.74 13.07 25.29
C ARG A 343 37.98 14.39 25.13
N GLY A 344 36.69 14.42 25.48
CA GLY A 344 35.84 15.60 25.33
C GLY A 344 36.32 16.79 26.17
N LYS A 345 36.26 18.00 25.60
CA LYS A 345 36.59 19.29 26.21
C LYS A 345 35.42 20.26 26.06
N ALA A 346 35.36 21.32 26.89
CA ALA A 346 34.30 22.34 26.79
C ALA A 346 34.12 22.94 25.38
N SER A 347 35.21 23.10 24.61
CA SER A 347 35.12 23.54 23.21
C SER A 347 34.38 22.57 22.29
N ASP A 348 34.11 21.33 22.72
CA ASP A 348 33.38 20.31 21.99
C ASP A 348 31.86 20.43 22.20
N SER A 349 31.37 21.35 23.05
CA SER A 349 29.94 21.70 23.10
C SER A 349 29.46 22.34 21.80
N GLY A 350 28.25 22.03 21.32
CA GLY A 350 27.66 22.70 20.15
C GLY A 350 26.50 21.93 19.54
N THR A 351 25.96 22.40 18.42
CA THR A 351 24.94 21.70 17.64
C THR A 351 25.58 20.87 16.54
N TYR A 352 25.40 19.55 16.58
CA TYR A 352 25.94 18.65 15.58
C TYR A 352 24.88 18.27 14.53
N GLN A 353 25.24 18.32 13.25
CA GLN A 353 24.40 17.93 12.11
C GLN A 353 25.16 16.96 11.22
N ALA A 354 24.50 15.90 10.74
CA ALA A 354 25.11 14.91 9.85
C ALA A 354 24.49 15.03 8.45
N PHE A 355 25.33 15.16 7.43
CA PHE A 355 24.96 15.26 6.02
C PHE A 355 25.36 13.98 5.32
N ILE A 356 24.45 13.44 4.53
CA ILE A 356 24.71 12.24 3.73
C ILE A 356 24.85 12.68 2.28
N THR A 357 26.06 12.59 1.77
CA THR A 357 26.38 12.87 0.37
C THR A 357 26.59 11.55 -0.37
N GLN A 358 26.21 11.51 -1.64
CA GLN A 358 26.43 10.35 -2.49
C GLN A 358 26.85 10.88 -3.86
N PHE A 359 28.06 10.50 -4.31
CA PHE A 359 28.70 11.02 -5.53
C PHE A 359 28.80 12.55 -5.55
N ASP A 360 29.21 13.15 -4.43
CA ASP A 360 29.43 14.59 -4.26
C ASP A 360 28.16 15.48 -4.37
N GLU A 361 26.97 14.87 -4.52
CA GLU A 361 25.67 15.54 -4.36
C GLU A 361 25.11 15.31 -2.95
N VAL A 362 24.58 16.38 -2.34
CA VAL A 362 23.80 16.29 -1.09
C VAL A 362 22.45 15.67 -1.42
N VAL A 363 22.30 14.37 -1.14
CA VAL A 363 21.04 13.64 -1.40
C VAL A 363 20.04 13.85 -0.26
N SER A 364 20.53 14.23 0.93
CA SER A 364 19.71 14.70 2.04
C SER A 364 20.51 15.58 2.98
N GLU A 365 19.93 16.72 3.35
CA GLU A 365 20.29 17.43 4.57
C GLU A 365 19.51 16.79 5.72
N PHE A 366 20.22 16.16 6.65
CA PHE A 366 19.63 15.75 7.91
C PHE A 366 20.14 16.71 8.98
N GLU A 367 19.21 17.36 9.66
CA GLU A 367 19.54 17.87 10.98
C GLU A 367 19.62 16.64 11.88
N ALA A 368 20.85 16.19 12.15
CA ALA A 368 21.05 15.30 13.28
C ALA A 368 20.44 15.94 14.53
N PRO A 369 19.97 15.13 15.50
CA PRO A 369 19.51 15.69 16.75
C PRO A 369 20.56 16.69 17.24
N ILE A 370 20.11 17.89 17.60
CA ILE A 370 20.98 18.88 18.21
C ILE A 370 21.53 18.26 19.49
N ILE A 371 22.75 17.76 19.43
CA ILE A 371 23.45 17.20 20.60
C ILE A 371 24.08 18.36 21.34
N GLN A 372 23.29 19.07 22.15
CA GLN A 372 23.86 19.99 23.13
C GLN A 372 24.64 19.17 24.15
N LEU A 373 25.93 19.47 24.19
CA LEU A 373 26.93 18.84 25.04
C LEU A 373 27.27 19.83 26.15
N ASP A 374 26.67 19.67 27.34
CA ASP A 374 27.02 20.47 28.52
C ASP A 374 28.17 19.79 29.27
N VAL A 375 29.24 20.54 29.57
CA VAL A 375 30.30 20.07 30.47
C VAL A 375 29.84 20.25 31.91
N GLU A 376 29.77 19.15 32.66
CA GLU A 376 29.83 19.25 34.11
C GLU A 376 31.28 19.59 34.51
N GLU A 377 31.53 20.85 34.88
CA GLU A 377 32.78 21.20 35.55
C GLU A 377 32.81 20.41 36.87
N GLU A 378 33.90 19.67 37.14
CA GLU A 378 34.10 19.15 38.48
C GLU A 378 34.05 20.33 39.45
N PRO A 379 33.29 20.23 40.57
CA PRO A 379 33.32 21.26 41.58
C PRO A 379 34.78 21.45 41.96
N GLN A 380 35.32 22.67 41.80
CA GLN A 380 36.68 22.98 42.22
C GLN A 380 36.79 22.61 43.69
N GLY A 381 37.37 21.43 43.94
CA GLY A 381 37.65 20.96 45.27
C GLY A 381 38.62 21.95 45.86
N ASN A 382 38.18 22.67 46.90
CA ASN A 382 39.08 23.40 47.78
C ASN A 382 40.23 22.45 48.15
N SER A 383 41.41 22.72 47.60
CA SER A 383 42.62 22.00 47.95
C SER A 383 42.85 22.14 49.46
N PRO A 384 42.92 21.04 50.25
CA PRO A 384 43.15 21.13 51.68
C PRO A 384 44.62 21.41 52.04
N PHE A 385 45.47 21.79 51.08
CA PHE A 385 46.87 22.11 51.31
C PHE A 385 47.17 23.56 50.91
N GLN A 386 46.73 24.49 51.76
CA GLN A 386 47.48 25.72 52.00
C GLN A 386 47.71 25.83 53.52
N THR A 387 48.94 25.56 53.92
CA THR A 387 49.54 25.97 55.20
C THR A 387 50.84 26.66 54.89
#